data_AF-A0A1Z4M3M4-F1
#
_entry.id   AF-A0A1Z4M3M4-F1
#
_cell.length_a   1.000
_cell.length_b   1.000
_cell.length_c   1.000
_cell.angle_alpha   90.00
_cell.angle_beta   90.00
_cell.angle_gamma   90.00
#
_symmetry.space_group_name_H-M   'P 1'
#
loop_
_entity.id
_entity.type
_entity.pdbx_description
1 polymer ?
#
loop_
_entity_poly.entity_id
_entity_poly.type
_entity_poly.pdbx_seq_one_letter_code
_entity_poly.pdbx_strand_id
1 'polypeptide(L)'
;MIEQLLLTKRLFEEGEKYSLQNDPISAGLAISLFQDSIESVIWLVTKDLGLNIKEKESFTVLLDKVHQELDDNQSIKIPLKAKIQELNKARVSFKHYGILPDISQANKFHGYTEAYLRTIFELYFKKDFDDISMSDLIASDEIRLLIKQAEKNLSIKDYKSCVDEIAKAKAKLFYKIKLFIPEVDRNLGIVDYLFDKQISSQIRKVFRYMSDYMKKLREISIINILGISVKEYNHFSQMLPHANFFGVGNIQVIHKYNNYTEEDTKFLLKFIVDLALKIQEIG
;
A
#
# COMPACT_ATOMS: atom_id res chain seq x y z
N MET A 1 -17.18 -8.82 -1.73
CA MET A 1 -16.34 -9.65 -2.62
C MET A 1 -15.04 -8.93 -2.98
N ILE A 2 -15.09 -7.68 -3.50
CA ILE A 2 -13.88 -6.95 -3.88
C ILE A 2 -12.95 -6.63 -2.70
N GLU A 3 -13.51 -6.27 -1.54
CA GLU A 3 -12.76 -6.04 -0.29
C GLU A 3 -11.96 -7.28 0.16
N GLN A 4 -12.52 -8.49 0.00
CA GLN A 4 -11.83 -9.73 0.33
C GLN A 4 -10.70 -10.06 -0.65
N LEU A 5 -10.90 -9.78 -1.95
CA LEU A 5 -9.85 -9.91 -2.95
C LEU A 5 -8.70 -8.91 -2.71
N LEU A 6 -9.05 -7.69 -2.29
CA LEU A 6 -8.10 -6.67 -1.87
C LEU A 6 -7.31 -7.12 -0.63
N LEU A 7 -7.98 -7.68 0.38
CA LEU A 7 -7.32 -8.25 1.54
C LEU A 7 -6.33 -9.36 1.15
N THR A 8 -6.74 -10.28 0.27
CA THR A 8 -5.85 -11.32 -0.27
C THR A 8 -4.59 -10.72 -0.89
N LYS A 9 -4.74 -9.74 -1.79
CA LYS A 9 -3.60 -9.10 -2.44
C LYS A 9 -2.72 -8.34 -1.43
N ARG A 10 -3.32 -7.67 -0.45
CA ARG A 10 -2.57 -6.98 0.61
C ARG A 10 -1.72 -7.94 1.45
N LEU A 11 -2.28 -9.08 1.85
CA LEU A 11 -1.53 -10.11 2.59
C LEU A 11 -0.34 -10.64 1.77
N PHE A 12 -0.54 -10.85 0.47
CA PHE A 12 0.52 -11.25 -0.44
C PHE A 12 1.64 -10.20 -0.54
N GLU A 13 1.29 -8.92 -0.76
CA GLU A 13 2.27 -7.82 -0.85
C GLU A 13 3.05 -7.61 0.45
N GLU A 14 2.40 -7.75 1.62
CA GLU A 14 3.12 -7.70 2.90
C GLU A 14 4.06 -8.92 3.07
N GLY A 15 3.62 -10.11 2.64
CA GLY A 15 4.49 -11.29 2.60
C GLY A 15 5.73 -11.10 1.74
N GLU A 16 5.57 -10.45 0.58
CA GLU A 16 6.69 -10.09 -0.31
C GLU A 16 7.70 -9.20 0.43
N LYS A 17 7.25 -8.14 1.12
CA LYS A 17 8.14 -7.26 1.91
C LYS A 17 8.95 -8.03 2.95
N TYR A 18 8.36 -9.00 3.65
CA TYR A 18 9.10 -9.83 4.61
C TYR A 18 10.05 -10.83 3.94
N SER A 19 9.70 -11.36 2.76
CA SER A 19 10.57 -12.29 2.01
C SER A 19 11.87 -11.66 1.54
N LEU A 20 11.86 -10.34 1.32
CA LEU A 20 13.05 -9.56 0.95
C LEU A 20 14.00 -9.30 2.14
N GLN A 21 13.58 -9.60 3.37
CA GLN A 21 14.42 -9.47 4.55
C GLN A 21 15.31 -10.71 4.67
N ASN A 22 16.62 -10.50 4.85
CA ASN A 22 17.61 -11.56 4.88
C ASN A 22 17.73 -12.21 6.27
N ASP A 23 16.63 -12.67 6.85
CA ASP A 23 16.64 -13.39 8.12
C ASP A 23 15.56 -14.50 8.20
N PRO A 24 15.81 -15.59 8.96
CA PRO A 24 14.89 -16.73 9.03
C PRO A 24 13.54 -16.44 9.68
N ILE A 25 13.46 -15.44 10.57
CA ILE A 25 12.19 -15.09 11.24
C ILE A 25 11.28 -14.40 10.23
N SER A 26 11.81 -13.42 9.51
CA SER A 26 11.10 -12.75 8.43
C SER A 26 10.70 -13.70 7.31
N ALA A 27 11.54 -14.68 6.97
CA ALA A 27 11.17 -15.76 6.06
C ALA A 27 9.95 -16.55 6.56
N GLY A 28 9.87 -16.87 7.86
CA GLY A 28 8.71 -17.52 8.47
C GLY A 28 7.45 -16.66 8.50
N LEU A 29 7.60 -15.35 8.74
CA LEU A 29 6.50 -14.38 8.66
C LEU A 29 5.97 -14.26 7.22
N ALA A 30 6.86 -14.18 6.23
CA ALA A 30 6.49 -14.17 4.81
C ALA A 30 5.68 -15.42 4.42
N ILE A 31 6.17 -16.61 4.77
CA ILE A 31 5.47 -17.89 4.55
C ILE A 31 4.08 -17.89 5.18
N SER A 32 3.95 -17.30 6.38
CA SER A 32 2.66 -17.18 7.06
C SER A 32 1.70 -16.28 6.28
N LEU A 33 2.14 -15.10 5.86
CA LEU A 33 1.32 -14.14 5.10
C LEU A 33 0.93 -14.67 3.72
N PHE A 34 1.84 -15.39 3.04
CA PHE A 34 1.52 -16.09 1.81
C PHE A 34 0.42 -17.13 2.01
N GLN A 35 0.51 -17.95 3.05
CA GLN A 35 -0.53 -18.93 3.37
C GLN A 35 -1.86 -18.24 3.72
N ASP A 36 -1.83 -17.16 4.50
CA ASP A 36 -3.02 -16.40 4.88
C ASP A 36 -3.70 -15.77 3.63
N SER A 37 -2.93 -15.31 2.64
CA SER A 37 -3.44 -14.80 1.36
C SER A 37 -4.21 -15.87 0.56
N ILE A 38 -3.65 -17.10 0.51
CA ILE A 38 -4.26 -18.26 -0.15
C ILE A 38 -5.52 -18.70 0.60
N GLU A 39 -5.45 -18.79 1.93
CA GLU A 39 -6.62 -19.12 2.75
C GLU A 39 -7.76 -18.14 2.53
N SER A 40 -7.46 -16.84 2.49
CA SER A 40 -8.46 -15.81 2.21
C SER A 40 -9.16 -16.01 0.87
N VAL A 41 -8.43 -16.29 -0.21
CA VAL A 41 -9.05 -16.49 -1.53
C VAL A 41 -9.84 -17.80 -1.59
N ILE A 42 -9.35 -18.87 -0.97
CA ILE A 42 -10.06 -20.15 -0.88
C ILE A 42 -11.38 -19.96 -0.13
N TRP A 43 -11.37 -19.27 1.01
CA TRP A 43 -12.60 -18.94 1.74
C TRP A 43 -13.57 -18.07 0.97
N LEU A 44 -13.07 -17.21 0.08
CA LEU A 44 -13.93 -16.42 -0.79
C LEU A 44 -14.62 -17.31 -1.82
N VAL A 45 -13.87 -18.19 -2.49
CA VAL A 45 -14.39 -19.14 -3.48
C VAL A 45 -15.39 -20.09 -2.85
N THR A 46 -15.14 -20.58 -1.64
CA THR A 46 -16.08 -21.48 -0.97
C THR A 46 -17.42 -20.81 -0.66
N LYS A 47 -17.39 -19.55 -0.21
CA LYS A 47 -18.61 -18.77 0.05
C LYS A 47 -19.36 -18.49 -1.24
N ASP A 48 -18.66 -18.16 -2.32
CA ASP A 48 -19.24 -17.84 -3.62
C ASP A 48 -19.90 -19.07 -4.28
N LEU A 49 -19.27 -20.23 -4.16
CA LEU A 49 -19.83 -21.53 -4.61
C LEU A 49 -20.91 -22.08 -3.66
N GLY A 50 -21.15 -21.45 -2.50
CA GLY A 50 -22.11 -21.93 -1.51
C GLY A 50 -21.75 -23.29 -0.89
N LEU A 51 -20.46 -23.61 -0.78
CA LEU A 51 -20.00 -24.90 -0.27
C LEU A 51 -20.32 -25.05 1.22
N ASN A 52 -20.86 -26.21 1.60
CA ASN A 52 -21.14 -26.54 2.99
C ASN A 52 -19.84 -26.90 3.74
N ILE A 53 -19.35 -25.96 4.53
CA ILE A 53 -18.10 -26.06 5.28
C ILE A 53 -18.38 -26.06 6.77
N LYS A 54 -17.69 -26.95 7.49
CA LYS A 54 -17.71 -26.96 8.95
C LYS A 54 -16.77 -25.87 9.48
N GLU A 55 -17.17 -25.19 10.55
CA GLU A 55 -16.37 -24.08 11.14
C GLU A 55 -14.92 -24.43 11.49
N LYS A 56 -14.60 -25.70 11.76
CA LYS A 56 -13.25 -26.18 12.14
C LYS A 56 -12.58 -27.05 11.07
N GLU A 57 -13.03 -26.94 9.83
CA GLU A 57 -12.46 -27.73 8.74
C GLU A 57 -11.02 -27.28 8.45
N SER A 58 -10.11 -28.24 8.24
CA SER A 58 -8.70 -27.92 8.02
C SER A 58 -8.49 -27.33 6.63
N PHE A 59 -7.47 -26.47 6.49
CA PHE A 59 -7.11 -25.86 5.21
C PHE A 59 -6.96 -26.88 4.07
N THR A 60 -6.31 -28.02 4.33
CA THR A 60 -6.11 -29.04 3.30
C THR A 60 -7.43 -29.57 2.76
N VAL A 61 -8.40 -29.83 3.65
CA VAL A 61 -9.74 -30.30 3.26
C VAL A 61 -10.50 -29.23 2.49
N LEU A 62 -10.38 -27.96 2.92
CA LEU A 62 -10.98 -26.83 2.20
C LEU A 62 -10.43 -26.68 0.80
N LEU A 63 -9.09 -26.72 0.65
CA LEU A 63 -8.41 -26.65 -0.63
C LEU A 63 -8.83 -27.82 -1.54
N ASP A 64 -8.93 -29.03 -0.98
CA ASP A 64 -9.36 -30.21 -1.73
C ASP A 64 -10.79 -30.05 -2.26
N LYS A 65 -11.73 -29.61 -1.42
CA LYS A 65 -13.13 -29.38 -1.81
C LYS A 65 -13.25 -28.31 -2.89
N VAL A 66 -12.55 -27.19 -2.75
CA VAL A 66 -12.57 -26.11 -3.75
C VAL A 66 -12.02 -26.60 -5.08
N HIS A 67 -10.87 -27.28 -5.08
CA HIS A 67 -10.29 -27.80 -6.32
C HIS A 67 -11.21 -28.80 -7.00
N GLN A 68 -11.84 -29.69 -6.22
CA GLN A 68 -12.79 -30.65 -6.75
C GLN A 68 -14.03 -29.96 -7.35
N GLU A 69 -14.64 -29.04 -6.62
CA GLU A 69 -15.82 -28.30 -7.09
C GLU A 69 -15.54 -27.52 -8.38
N LEU A 70 -14.36 -26.90 -8.47
CA LEU A 70 -13.94 -26.15 -9.65
C LEU A 70 -13.69 -27.06 -10.86
N ASP A 71 -13.08 -28.22 -10.67
CA ASP A 71 -12.81 -29.17 -11.76
C ASP A 71 -14.13 -29.83 -12.22
N ASP A 72 -14.92 -30.37 -11.29
CA ASP A 72 -16.11 -31.16 -11.56
C ASP A 72 -17.27 -30.31 -12.11
N ASN A 73 -17.54 -29.14 -11.52
CA ASN A 73 -18.76 -28.36 -11.80
C ASN A 73 -18.51 -27.07 -12.59
N GLN A 74 -17.30 -26.51 -12.54
CA GLN A 74 -16.95 -25.29 -13.29
C GLN A 74 -16.01 -25.57 -14.47
N SER A 75 -15.48 -26.79 -14.61
CA SER A 75 -14.46 -27.13 -15.61
C SER A 75 -13.23 -26.21 -15.54
N ILE A 76 -12.91 -25.70 -14.34
CA ILE A 76 -11.77 -24.82 -14.07
C ILE A 76 -10.71 -25.63 -13.32
N LYS A 77 -9.58 -25.89 -13.99
CA LYS A 77 -8.46 -26.60 -13.39
C LYS A 77 -7.39 -25.63 -12.89
N ILE A 78 -7.31 -25.48 -11.57
CA ILE A 78 -6.29 -24.63 -10.95
C ILE A 78 -5.02 -25.47 -10.69
N PRO A 79 -3.86 -25.10 -11.27
CA PRO A 79 -2.60 -25.80 -11.07
C PRO A 79 -2.04 -25.57 -9.65
N LEU A 80 -0.89 -26.19 -9.35
CA LEU A 80 -0.09 -25.92 -8.14
C LEU A 80 -0.71 -26.31 -6.78
N LYS A 81 -1.84 -27.04 -6.75
CA LYS A 81 -2.44 -27.58 -5.51
C LYS A 81 -1.42 -28.21 -4.54
N ALA A 82 -0.58 -29.12 -5.05
CA ALA A 82 0.46 -29.80 -4.26
C ALA A 82 1.51 -28.83 -3.71
N LYS A 83 1.82 -27.75 -4.43
CA LYS A 83 2.76 -26.70 -4.00
C LYS A 83 2.16 -25.83 -2.89
N ILE A 84 0.87 -25.55 -2.96
CA ILE A 84 0.14 -24.88 -1.87
C ILE A 84 0.04 -25.77 -0.62
N GLN A 85 -0.11 -27.08 -0.78
CA GLN A 85 -0.01 -28.00 0.36
C GLN A 85 1.39 -28.00 0.99
N GLU A 86 2.44 -27.85 0.18
CA GLU A 86 3.82 -27.68 0.65
C GLU A 86 3.99 -26.38 1.46
N LEU A 87 3.41 -25.27 0.99
CA LEU A 87 3.36 -23.99 1.71
C LEU A 87 2.70 -24.15 3.10
N ASN A 88 1.52 -24.77 3.16
CA ASN A 88 0.84 -25.01 4.43
C ASN A 88 1.69 -25.85 5.40
N LYS A 89 2.40 -26.87 4.92
CA LYS A 89 3.32 -27.66 5.74
C LYS A 89 4.45 -26.79 6.31
N ALA A 90 5.09 -25.96 5.48
CA ALA A 90 6.13 -25.04 5.94
C ALA A 90 5.60 -24.04 6.98
N ARG A 91 4.40 -23.49 6.76
CA ARG A 91 3.72 -22.60 7.73
C ARG A 91 3.45 -23.30 9.06
N VAL A 92 2.98 -24.55 9.03
CA VAL A 92 2.75 -25.35 10.24
C VAL A 92 4.08 -25.63 10.98
N SER A 93 5.14 -26.00 10.25
CA SER A 93 6.50 -26.16 10.78
C SER A 93 6.99 -24.92 11.53
N PHE A 94 6.81 -23.75 10.94
CA PHE A 94 7.18 -22.49 11.56
C PHE A 94 6.29 -22.16 12.78
N LYS A 95 4.96 -22.07 12.60
CA LYS A 95 4.04 -21.57 13.66
C LYS A 95 3.88 -22.52 14.85
N HIS A 96 3.89 -23.84 14.64
CA HIS A 96 3.58 -24.81 15.70
C HIS A 96 4.80 -25.53 16.25
N TYR A 97 5.82 -25.73 15.43
CA TYR A 97 7.04 -26.45 15.84
C TYR A 97 8.25 -25.53 16.01
N GLY A 98 8.12 -24.22 15.73
CA GLY A 98 9.20 -23.25 15.89
C GLY A 98 10.37 -23.47 14.93
N ILE A 99 10.16 -24.21 13.84
CA ILE A 99 11.21 -24.52 12.86
C ILE A 99 11.41 -23.31 11.97
N LEU A 100 12.59 -22.71 12.05
CA LEU A 100 12.95 -21.55 11.22
C LEU A 100 13.19 -22.00 9.77
N PRO A 101 12.48 -21.42 8.78
CA PRO A 101 12.70 -21.72 7.37
C PRO A 101 13.99 -21.08 6.86
N ASP A 102 14.54 -21.68 5.80
CA ASP A 102 15.61 -21.05 5.04
C ASP A 102 15.09 -19.90 4.18
N ILE A 103 15.91 -18.87 3.95
CA ILE A 103 15.53 -17.68 3.16
C ILE A 103 15.11 -18.08 1.74
N SER A 104 15.75 -19.09 1.14
CA SER A 104 15.37 -19.58 -0.19
C SER A 104 13.97 -20.21 -0.22
N GLN A 105 13.47 -20.71 0.91
CA GLN A 105 12.10 -21.24 0.99
C GLN A 105 11.07 -20.12 0.87
N ALA A 106 11.30 -18.96 1.48
CA ALA A 106 10.40 -17.81 1.35
C ALA A 106 10.28 -17.37 -0.11
N ASN A 107 11.39 -17.26 -0.84
CA ASN A 107 11.38 -16.91 -2.28
C ASN A 107 10.68 -17.97 -3.14
N LYS A 108 10.90 -19.26 -2.85
CA LYS A 108 10.20 -20.36 -3.51
C LYS A 108 8.68 -20.26 -3.30
N PHE A 109 8.25 -20.02 -2.06
CA PHE A 109 6.84 -19.91 -1.71
C PHE A 109 6.18 -18.63 -2.21
N HIS A 110 6.93 -17.52 -2.31
CA HIS A 110 6.49 -16.32 -3.01
C HIS A 110 6.06 -16.67 -4.45
N GLY A 111 6.93 -17.31 -5.23
CA GLY A 111 6.62 -17.67 -6.62
C GLY A 111 5.44 -18.65 -6.75
N TYR A 112 5.30 -19.61 -5.83
CA TYR A 112 4.15 -20.53 -5.81
C TYR A 112 2.84 -19.82 -5.49
N THR A 113 2.88 -18.90 -4.53
CA THR A 113 1.71 -18.13 -4.09
C THR A 113 1.27 -17.17 -5.18
N GLU A 114 2.22 -16.43 -5.78
CA GLU A 114 1.95 -15.51 -6.87
C GLU A 114 1.31 -16.22 -8.07
N ALA A 115 1.92 -17.31 -8.54
CA ALA A 115 1.40 -18.07 -9.67
C ALA A 115 0.00 -18.63 -9.39
N TYR A 116 -0.26 -19.10 -8.18
CA TYR A 116 -1.58 -19.59 -7.78
C TYR A 116 -2.62 -18.47 -7.73
N LEU A 117 -2.30 -17.33 -7.09
CA LEU A 117 -3.20 -16.17 -6.97
C LEU A 117 -3.55 -15.58 -8.33
N ARG A 118 -2.56 -15.40 -9.21
CA ARG A 118 -2.79 -14.94 -10.59
C ARG A 118 -3.71 -15.89 -11.34
N THR A 119 -3.46 -17.20 -11.25
CA THR A 119 -4.26 -18.21 -11.95
C THR A 119 -5.71 -18.25 -11.45
N ILE A 120 -5.95 -18.20 -10.14
CA ILE A 120 -7.31 -18.24 -9.61
C ILE A 120 -8.07 -16.94 -9.88
N PHE A 121 -7.39 -15.78 -9.86
CA PHE A 121 -8.00 -14.50 -10.24
C PHE A 121 -8.42 -14.51 -11.71
N GLU A 122 -7.56 -14.98 -12.60
CA GLU A 122 -7.84 -15.05 -14.03
C GLU A 122 -8.93 -16.07 -14.36
N LEU A 123 -8.76 -17.32 -13.90
CA LEU A 123 -9.65 -18.41 -14.31
C LEU A 123 -11.00 -18.38 -13.62
N TYR A 124 -11.04 -18.07 -12.31
CA TYR A 124 -12.28 -18.09 -11.53
C TYR A 124 -12.94 -16.71 -11.49
N PHE A 125 -12.22 -15.69 -11.03
CA PHE A 125 -12.80 -14.34 -10.86
C PHE A 125 -12.88 -13.53 -12.15
N LYS A 126 -12.27 -14.02 -13.25
CA LYS A 126 -12.16 -13.31 -14.54
C LYS A 126 -11.60 -11.90 -14.38
N LYS A 127 -10.59 -11.76 -13.52
CA LYS A 127 -9.91 -10.50 -13.19
C LYS A 127 -8.40 -10.69 -13.26
N ASP A 128 -7.68 -9.65 -13.66
CA ASP A 128 -6.25 -9.61 -13.45
C ASP A 128 -5.96 -9.38 -11.95
N PHE A 129 -4.93 -10.05 -11.43
CA PHE A 129 -4.42 -9.81 -10.09
C PHE A 129 -3.85 -8.38 -9.96
N ASP A 130 -3.28 -7.86 -11.04
CA ASP A 130 -2.69 -6.52 -11.07
C ASP A 130 -3.77 -5.43 -11.13
N ASP A 131 -4.91 -5.70 -11.76
CA ASP A 131 -6.05 -4.77 -11.87
C ASP A 131 -6.75 -4.48 -10.53
N ILE A 132 -6.54 -5.32 -9.52
CA ILE A 132 -7.10 -5.08 -8.19
C ILE A 132 -6.31 -3.96 -7.52
N SER A 133 -6.84 -2.75 -7.62
CA SER A 133 -6.21 -1.55 -7.11
C SER A 133 -6.37 -1.43 -5.58
N MET A 134 -5.24 -1.36 -4.88
CA MET A 134 -5.21 -1.01 -3.44
C MET A 134 -5.84 0.35 -3.14
N SER A 135 -5.98 1.23 -4.14
CA SER A 135 -6.67 2.50 -3.97
C SER A 135 -8.14 2.32 -3.58
N ASP A 136 -8.77 1.20 -3.93
CA ASP A 136 -10.15 0.90 -3.55
C ASP A 136 -10.38 0.83 -2.04
N LEU A 137 -9.34 0.55 -1.26
CA LEU A 137 -9.41 0.50 0.20
C LEU A 137 -9.35 1.89 0.87
N ILE A 138 -9.07 2.94 0.12
CA ILE A 138 -8.90 4.30 0.66
C ILE A 138 -10.27 4.87 1.03
N ALA A 139 -10.57 5.03 2.32
CA ALA A 139 -11.89 5.46 2.80
C ALA A 139 -12.36 6.81 2.23
N SER A 140 -11.44 7.75 2.01
CA SER A 140 -11.78 9.07 1.49
C SER A 140 -12.01 9.05 -0.02
N ASP A 141 -13.27 9.17 -0.45
CA ASP A 141 -13.65 9.18 -1.88
C ASP A 141 -12.87 10.20 -2.72
N GLU A 142 -12.65 11.41 -2.21
CA GLU A 142 -11.88 12.43 -2.94
C GLU A 142 -10.43 12.01 -3.21
N ILE A 143 -9.80 11.31 -2.26
CA ILE A 143 -8.39 10.89 -2.35
C ILE A 143 -8.31 9.64 -3.23
N ARG A 144 -9.26 8.72 -3.05
CA ARG A 144 -9.45 7.54 -3.90
C ARG A 144 -9.60 7.93 -5.37
N LEU A 145 -10.45 8.92 -5.68
CA LEU A 145 -10.65 9.40 -7.04
C LEU A 145 -9.37 9.95 -7.67
N LEU A 146 -8.60 10.78 -6.94
CA LEU A 146 -7.33 11.31 -7.43
C LEU A 146 -6.33 10.18 -7.72
N ILE A 147 -6.23 9.19 -6.83
CA ILE A 147 -5.31 8.06 -7.01
C ILE A 147 -5.76 7.14 -8.15
N LYS A 148 -7.06 6.89 -8.31
CA LYS A 148 -7.60 6.16 -9.48
C LYS A 148 -7.37 6.90 -10.79
N GLN A 149 -7.46 8.23 -10.77
CA GLN A 149 -7.12 9.04 -11.93
C GLN A 149 -5.63 8.88 -12.28
N ALA A 150 -4.76 8.84 -11.26
CA ALA A 150 -3.34 8.58 -11.44
C ALA A 150 -3.06 7.19 -12.03
N GLU A 151 -3.73 6.14 -11.53
CA GLU A 151 -3.65 4.77 -12.09
C GLU A 151 -4.05 4.74 -13.58
N LYS A 152 -5.16 5.40 -13.92
CA LYS A 152 -5.60 5.52 -15.31
C LYS A 152 -4.56 6.23 -16.16
N ASN A 153 -4.00 7.34 -15.69
CA ASN A 153 -2.96 8.09 -16.42
C ASN A 153 -1.69 7.24 -16.62
N LEU A 154 -1.31 6.42 -15.63
CA LEU A 154 -0.20 5.48 -15.76
C LEU A 154 -0.47 4.43 -16.84
N SER A 155 -1.70 3.89 -16.92
CA SER A 155 -2.08 2.87 -17.92
C SER A 155 -1.98 3.38 -19.36
N ILE A 156 -2.24 4.67 -19.59
CA ILE A 156 -2.12 5.34 -20.91
C ILE A 156 -0.74 5.96 -21.14
N LYS A 157 0.22 5.71 -20.23
CA LYS A 157 1.60 6.26 -20.26
C LYS A 157 1.69 7.79 -20.19
N ASP A 158 0.67 8.44 -19.64
CA ASP A 158 0.70 9.87 -19.32
C ASP A 158 1.29 10.08 -17.92
N TYR A 159 2.63 9.98 -17.85
CA TYR A 159 3.36 10.07 -16.58
C TYR A 159 3.22 11.44 -15.92
N LYS A 160 3.14 12.52 -16.70
CA LYS A 160 3.04 13.87 -16.16
C LYS A 160 1.71 14.08 -15.44
N SER A 161 0.61 13.75 -16.10
CA SER A 161 -0.72 13.83 -15.48
C SER A 161 -0.86 12.85 -14.32
N CYS A 162 -0.22 11.68 -14.37
CA CYS A 162 -0.18 10.75 -13.24
C CYS A 162 0.44 11.41 -11.99
N VAL A 163 1.63 12.01 -12.15
CA VAL A 163 2.34 12.66 -11.06
C VAL A 163 1.59 13.89 -10.52
N ASP A 164 0.86 14.62 -11.36
CA ASP A 164 0.00 15.71 -10.93
C ASP A 164 -1.11 15.26 -9.99
N GLU A 165 -1.79 14.17 -10.33
CA GLU A 165 -2.85 13.60 -9.49
C GLU A 165 -2.28 13.06 -8.17
N ILE A 166 -1.09 12.46 -8.18
CA ILE A 166 -0.38 12.04 -6.96
C ILE A 166 -0.05 13.25 -6.07
N ALA A 167 0.40 14.36 -6.66
CA ALA A 167 0.72 15.58 -5.92
C ALA A 167 -0.52 16.22 -5.27
N LYS A 168 -1.64 16.25 -6.02
CA LYS A 168 -2.95 16.67 -5.48
C LYS A 168 -3.40 15.77 -4.33
N ALA A 169 -3.27 14.44 -4.49
CA ALA A 169 -3.61 13.47 -3.45
C ALA A 169 -2.79 13.68 -2.17
N LYS A 170 -1.46 13.85 -2.29
CA LYS A 170 -0.58 14.18 -1.14
C LYS A 170 -1.05 15.47 -0.45
N ALA A 171 -1.30 16.53 -1.22
CA ALA A 171 -1.70 17.81 -0.65
C ALA A 171 -3.01 17.69 0.15
N LYS A 172 -3.99 16.94 -0.35
CA LYS A 172 -5.25 16.65 0.36
C LYS A 172 -5.05 15.77 1.60
N LEU A 173 -4.25 14.71 1.49
CA LEU A 173 -3.91 13.84 2.63
C LEU A 173 -3.29 14.65 3.78
N PHE A 174 -2.26 15.44 3.47
CA PHE A 174 -1.59 16.26 4.47
C PHE A 174 -2.48 17.39 5.00
N TYR A 175 -3.41 17.92 4.18
CA TYR A 175 -4.42 18.87 4.65
C TYR A 175 -5.31 18.25 5.73
N LYS A 176 -5.77 17.00 5.56
CA LYS A 176 -6.54 16.29 6.59
C LYS A 176 -5.73 16.09 7.87
N ILE A 177 -4.44 15.76 7.76
CA ILE A 177 -3.55 15.63 8.93
C ILE A 177 -3.38 16.96 9.69
N LYS A 178 -3.51 18.13 9.04
CA LYS A 178 -3.43 19.43 9.73
C LYS A 178 -4.44 19.56 10.86
N LEU A 179 -5.57 18.84 10.80
CA LEU A 179 -6.58 18.84 11.86
C LEU A 179 -6.06 18.20 13.15
N PHE A 180 -5.13 17.24 13.05
CA PHE A 180 -4.56 16.53 14.19
C PHE A 180 -3.21 17.11 14.63
N ILE A 181 -2.39 17.54 13.67
CA ILE A 181 -1.07 18.13 13.93
C ILE A 181 -1.00 19.47 13.19
N PRO A 182 -1.14 20.62 13.87
CA PRO A 182 -1.21 21.92 13.23
C PRO A 182 0.07 22.27 12.45
N GLU A 183 -0.04 23.13 11.44
CA GLU A 183 1.13 23.61 10.71
C GLU A 183 1.91 24.63 11.53
N VAL A 184 3.23 24.68 11.27
CA VAL A 184 4.07 25.74 11.80
C VAL A 184 3.76 27.03 11.04
N ASP A 185 3.33 28.06 11.76
CA ASP A 185 3.10 29.38 11.18
C ASP A 185 4.41 29.90 10.56
N ARG A 186 4.38 30.15 9.26
CA ARG A 186 5.50 30.66 8.46
C ARG A 186 5.48 32.17 8.34
N ASN A 187 4.33 32.79 8.57
CA ASN A 187 4.12 34.19 8.27
C ASN A 187 4.46 35.10 9.43
N LEU A 188 4.95 34.55 10.54
CA LEU A 188 5.24 35.32 11.75
C LEU A 188 4.05 36.20 12.16
N GLY A 189 2.83 35.95 11.73
CA GLY A 189 1.71 36.88 11.95
C GLY A 189 1.41 37.03 13.43
N ILE A 190 1.55 35.92 14.17
CA ILE A 190 1.49 35.89 15.63
C ILE A 190 2.71 36.58 16.25
N VAL A 191 3.90 36.44 15.66
CA VAL A 191 5.13 37.03 16.18
C VAL A 191 5.18 38.55 15.92
N ASP A 192 4.76 39.04 14.75
CA ASP A 192 4.61 40.46 14.44
C ASP A 192 3.45 41.11 15.23
N TYR A 193 2.51 40.31 15.74
CA TYR A 193 1.47 40.75 16.68
C TYR A 193 1.98 40.78 18.14
N LEU A 194 2.76 39.77 18.56
CA LEU A 194 3.31 39.65 19.91
C LEU A 194 4.55 40.54 20.15
N PHE A 195 5.34 40.77 19.11
CA PHE A 195 6.51 41.62 19.09
C PHE A 195 6.21 42.78 18.15
N ASP A 196 6.19 43.99 18.70
CA ASP A 196 5.94 45.22 17.95
C ASP A 196 6.78 45.26 16.66
N LYS A 197 6.27 45.90 15.60
CA LYS A 197 6.66 45.81 14.17
C LYS A 197 8.16 46.05 13.83
N GLN A 198 9.02 46.23 14.82
CA GLN A 198 10.46 46.44 14.77
C GLN A 198 11.30 45.16 14.71
N ILE A 199 10.75 44.01 14.30
CA ILE A 199 11.57 42.81 14.11
C ILE A 199 12.56 43.02 12.96
N SER A 200 13.85 42.96 13.27
CA SER A 200 14.93 43.12 12.30
C SER A 200 14.88 42.03 11.22
N SER A 201 15.40 42.33 10.03
CA SER A 201 15.45 41.36 8.91
C SER A 201 16.26 40.09 9.26
N GLN A 202 17.24 40.20 10.17
CA GLN A 202 18.02 39.07 10.66
C GLN A 202 17.18 38.13 11.52
N ILE A 203 16.38 38.68 12.44
CA ILE A 203 15.47 37.88 13.29
C ILE A 203 14.43 37.18 12.42
N ARG A 204 13.86 37.86 11.42
CA ARG A 204 12.94 37.21 10.46
C ARG A 204 13.59 36.04 9.69
N LYS A 205 14.88 36.14 9.34
CA LYS A 205 15.61 35.04 8.71
C LYS A 205 15.77 33.85 9.66
N VAL A 206 16.12 34.09 10.92
CA VAL A 206 16.24 33.04 11.94
C VAL A 206 14.89 32.35 12.17
N PHE A 207 13.81 33.12 12.32
CA PHE A 207 12.48 32.55 12.45
C PHE A 207 12.05 31.74 11.23
N ARG A 208 12.29 32.24 10.01
CA ARG A 208 11.97 31.48 8.80
C ARG A 208 12.72 30.15 8.75
N TYR A 209 14.01 30.16 9.09
CA TYR A 209 14.82 28.95 9.22
C TYR A 209 14.24 27.99 10.27
N MET A 210 13.85 28.50 11.44
CA MET A 210 13.20 27.70 12.49
C MET A 210 11.85 27.13 12.04
N SER A 211 11.00 27.92 11.39
CA SER A 211 9.70 27.47 10.88
C SER A 211 9.86 26.38 9.81
N ASP A 212 10.84 26.52 8.91
CA ASP A 212 11.15 25.49 7.91
C ASP A 212 11.72 24.22 8.55
N TYR A 213 12.58 24.35 9.56
CA TYR A 213 13.09 23.22 10.32
C TYR A 213 11.97 22.49 11.08
N MET A 214 11.11 23.22 11.79
CA MET A 214 9.96 22.66 12.51
C MET A 214 8.94 22.03 11.56
N LYS A 215 8.74 22.57 10.36
CA LYS A 215 7.91 21.94 9.34
C LYS A 215 8.49 20.59 8.90
N LYS A 216 9.80 20.52 8.64
CA LYS A 216 10.47 19.26 8.30
C LYS A 216 10.39 18.26 9.46
N LEU A 217 10.63 18.70 10.69
CA LEU A 217 10.47 17.86 11.87
C LEU A 217 9.04 17.31 11.98
N ARG A 218 8.03 18.16 11.81
CA ARG A 218 6.61 17.75 11.81
C ARG A 218 6.35 16.67 10.74
N GLU A 219 6.80 16.89 9.51
CA GLU A 219 6.64 15.89 8.45
C GLU A 219 7.33 14.57 8.81
N ILE A 220 8.57 14.60 9.30
CA ILE A 220 9.29 13.40 9.72
C ILE A 220 8.59 12.70 10.89
N SER A 221 8.06 13.45 11.87
CA SER A 221 7.30 12.89 12.99
C SER A 221 6.04 12.16 12.51
N ILE A 222 5.28 12.76 11.58
CA ILE A 222 4.11 12.12 10.97
C ILE A 222 4.53 10.80 10.29
N ILE A 223 5.58 10.86 9.47
CA ILE A 223 6.10 9.69 8.74
C ILE A 223 6.57 8.58 9.67
N ASN A 224 7.23 8.93 10.78
CA ASN A 224 7.65 7.97 11.80
C ASN A 224 6.46 7.35 12.54
N ILE A 225 5.45 8.14 12.90
CA ILE A 225 4.22 7.62 13.55
C ILE A 225 3.52 6.61 12.64
N LEU A 226 3.51 6.87 11.32
CA LEU A 226 2.95 5.98 10.31
C LEU A 226 3.83 4.74 10.03
N GLY A 227 4.99 4.62 10.68
CA GLY A 227 5.95 3.55 10.42
C GLY A 227 6.43 3.51 8.97
N ILE A 228 6.55 4.67 8.32
CA ILE A 228 7.05 4.80 6.95
C ILE A 228 8.55 5.11 7.01
N SER A 229 9.33 4.50 6.13
CA SER A 229 10.77 4.77 6.06
C SER A 229 11.04 6.23 5.69
N VAL A 230 11.81 6.93 6.53
CA VAL A 230 12.25 8.31 6.26
C VAL A 230 13.02 8.39 4.93
N LYS A 231 13.78 7.33 4.58
CA LYS A 231 14.50 7.25 3.31
C LYS A 231 13.54 7.24 2.12
N GLU A 232 12.50 6.40 2.18
CA GLU A 232 11.49 6.30 1.11
C GLU A 232 10.68 7.59 1.00
N TYR A 233 10.28 8.19 2.13
CA TYR A 233 9.59 9.48 2.11
C TYR A 233 10.46 10.60 1.55
N ASN A 234 11.75 10.63 1.87
CA ASN A 234 12.67 11.60 1.29
C ASN A 234 12.78 11.43 -0.22
N HIS A 235 12.89 10.19 -0.71
CA HIS A 235 12.90 9.91 -2.14
C HIS A 235 11.60 10.37 -2.82
N PHE A 236 10.45 9.98 -2.26
CA PHE A 236 9.12 10.40 -2.71
C PHE A 236 8.96 11.92 -2.74
N SER A 237 9.35 12.62 -1.67
CA SER A 237 9.20 14.08 -1.56
C SER A 237 10.14 14.86 -2.47
N GLN A 238 11.29 14.31 -2.86
CA GLN A 238 12.21 14.93 -3.80
C GLN A 238 11.70 14.85 -5.24
N MET A 239 11.10 13.71 -5.61
CA MET A 239 10.57 13.46 -6.95
C MET A 239 9.21 14.13 -7.20
N LEU A 240 8.36 14.16 -6.17
CA LEU A 240 7.00 14.67 -6.31
C LEU A 240 6.99 16.20 -6.46
N PRO A 241 6.23 16.74 -7.43
CA PRO A 241 6.07 18.18 -7.57
C PRO A 241 5.24 18.78 -6.43
N HIS A 242 5.36 20.09 -6.24
CA HIS A 242 4.63 20.78 -5.20
C HIS A 242 3.24 21.17 -5.70
N ALA A 243 2.21 20.72 -4.99
CA ALA A 243 0.82 21.11 -5.23
C ALA A 243 0.39 22.19 -4.24
N ASN A 244 -0.04 23.35 -4.75
CA ASN A 244 -0.54 24.46 -3.95
C ASN A 244 -2.06 24.62 -4.13
N PHE A 245 -2.77 24.80 -3.03
CA PHE A 245 -4.19 25.14 -3.04
C PHE A 245 -4.36 26.64 -3.29
N PHE A 246 -5.04 27.00 -4.38
CA PHE A 246 -5.57 28.34 -4.59
C PHE A 246 -7.05 28.35 -4.17
N GLY A 247 -7.56 29.52 -3.76
CA GLY A 247 -8.96 29.66 -3.37
C GLY A 247 -9.92 29.10 -4.42
N VAL A 248 -11.01 28.47 -3.97
CA VAL A 248 -12.03 27.77 -4.78
C VAL A 248 -11.47 26.55 -5.53
N GLY A 249 -10.89 25.59 -4.78
CA GLY A 249 -10.68 24.21 -5.23
C GLY A 249 -9.62 23.97 -6.31
N ASN A 250 -9.04 25.01 -6.88
CA ASN A 250 -8.02 24.89 -7.93
C ASN A 250 -6.65 24.56 -7.32
N ILE A 251 -6.10 23.41 -7.70
CA ILE A 251 -4.76 22.99 -7.32
C ILE A 251 -3.85 23.18 -8.53
N GLN A 252 -2.82 24.03 -8.41
CA GLN A 252 -1.74 24.06 -9.39
C GLN A 252 -0.58 23.21 -8.90
N VAL A 253 -0.04 22.41 -9.81
CA VAL A 253 1.14 21.58 -9.58
C VAL A 253 2.34 22.26 -10.24
N ILE A 254 3.38 22.50 -9.45
CA ILE A 254 4.64 23.10 -9.92
C ILE A 254 5.67 22.00 -10.04
N HIS A 255 5.98 21.63 -11.28
CA HIS A 255 6.98 20.61 -11.56
C HIS A 255 8.40 21.10 -11.33
N LYS A 256 9.21 20.25 -10.69
CA LYS A 256 10.67 20.39 -10.63
C LYS A 256 11.37 19.73 -11.83
N TYR A 257 10.75 18.70 -12.38
CA TYR A 257 11.29 17.88 -13.46
C TYR A 257 10.31 17.88 -14.62
N ASN A 258 10.84 17.94 -15.86
CA ASN A 258 9.99 17.94 -17.05
C ASN A 258 9.63 16.52 -17.52
N ASN A 259 10.45 15.52 -17.20
CA ASN A 259 10.28 14.14 -17.65
C ASN A 259 10.28 13.19 -16.45
N TYR A 260 9.27 12.34 -16.37
CA TYR A 260 9.14 11.25 -15.40
C TYR A 260 9.24 9.91 -16.14
N THR A 261 9.94 8.93 -15.55
CA THR A 261 9.99 7.59 -16.13
C THR A 261 8.82 6.72 -15.64
N GLU A 262 8.58 5.60 -16.31
CA GLU A 262 7.56 4.63 -15.88
C GLU A 262 7.87 4.07 -14.49
N GLU A 263 9.14 3.77 -14.21
CA GLU A 263 9.59 3.24 -12.93
C GLU A 263 9.37 4.25 -11.79
N ASP A 264 9.74 5.52 -12.00
CA ASP A 264 9.50 6.60 -11.04
C ASP A 264 8.01 6.75 -10.74
N THR A 265 7.18 6.72 -11.80
CA THR A 265 5.74 6.93 -11.68
C THR A 265 5.07 5.77 -10.93
N LYS A 266 5.47 4.52 -11.21
CA LYS A 266 5.03 3.34 -10.46
C LYS A 266 5.41 3.43 -8.99
N PHE A 267 6.64 3.82 -8.68
CA PHE A 267 7.09 4.04 -7.30
C PHE A 267 6.23 5.09 -6.59
N LEU A 268 6.06 6.28 -7.20
CA LEU A 268 5.27 7.37 -6.62
C LEU A 268 3.81 6.96 -6.35
N LEU A 269 3.21 6.21 -7.29
CA LEU A 269 1.85 5.73 -7.18
C LEU A 269 1.70 4.69 -6.06
N LYS A 270 2.59 3.70 -6.01
CA LYS A 270 2.61 2.70 -4.93
C LYS A 270 2.76 3.38 -3.57
N PHE A 271 3.69 4.33 -3.47
CA PHE A 271 3.97 5.03 -2.22
C PHE A 271 2.79 5.88 -1.74
N ILE A 272 2.10 6.61 -2.63
CA ILE A 272 0.95 7.44 -2.21
C ILE A 272 -0.25 6.60 -1.77
N VAL A 273 -0.45 5.43 -2.37
CA VAL A 273 -1.48 4.46 -1.94
C VAL A 273 -1.16 3.96 -0.54
N ASP A 274 0.06 3.45 -0.31
CA ASP A 274 0.50 2.98 1.01
C ASP A 274 0.40 4.08 2.08
N LEU A 275 0.80 5.31 1.73
CA LEU A 275 0.69 6.46 2.61
C LEU A 275 -0.78 6.80 2.94
N ALA A 276 -1.67 6.77 1.95
CA ALA A 276 -3.09 7.05 2.15
C ALA A 276 -3.75 6.03 3.10
N LEU A 277 -3.43 4.75 2.93
CA LEU A 277 -3.94 3.66 3.77
C LEU A 277 -3.47 3.80 5.22
N LYS A 278 -2.19 4.11 5.43
CA LYS A 278 -1.64 4.31 6.77
C LYS A 278 -2.20 5.55 7.47
N ILE A 279 -2.40 6.65 6.75
CA ILE A 279 -2.97 7.88 7.34
C ILE A 279 -4.41 7.66 7.82
N GLN A 280 -5.17 6.84 7.12
CA GLN A 280 -6.52 6.45 7.52
C GLN A 280 -6.55 5.73 8.87
N GLU A 281 -5.48 5.07 9.32
CA GLU A 281 -5.45 4.41 10.63
C GLU A 281 -5.36 5.42 11.79
N ILE A 282 -4.94 6.66 11.52
CA ILE A 282 -4.77 7.72 12.55
C ILE A 282 -6.04 8.56 12.75
N GLY A 283 -6.91 8.66 11.73
CA GLY A 283 -8.07 9.55 11.72
C GLY A 283 -9.39 8.82 11.62
#